data_AF-A0A351KFF5-F1
#
_entry.id   AF-A0A351KFF5-F1
#
_cell.length_a   1.000
_cell.length_b   1.000
_cell.length_c   1.000
_cell.angle_alpha   90.00
_cell.angle_beta   90.00
_cell.angle_gamma   90.00
#
_symmetry.space_group_name_H-M   'P 1'
#
loop_
_entity.id
_entity.type
_entity.pdbx_description
1 polymer ?
#
loop_
_entity_poly.entity_id
_entity_poly.type
_entity_poly.pdbx_seq_one_letter_code
_entity_poly.pdbx_strand_id
1 'polypeptide(L)'
;MFDKLEKILMPAADKMGKNKVLISIRDGFLVSVPLIIVGSIFLLIANFPIPGWSEFWARIFGEGWENYLGSVSTATFDIISLLTVVGIGYSYAKEIGADKIQGAIVSFVAFMILMPTTIQYKGAEGPAHLSAISFH
;
A
#
# COMPACT_ATOMS: atom_id res chain seq x y z
N MET A 1 -30.32 -12.60 24.21
CA MET A 1 -28.84 -12.75 24.18
C MET A 1 -28.22 -11.73 23.24
N PHE A 2 -28.76 -11.57 22.03
CA PHE A 2 -28.38 -10.50 21.09
C PHE A 2 -28.51 -9.09 21.66
N ASP A 3 -29.60 -8.76 22.36
CA ASP A 3 -29.81 -7.40 22.92
C ASP A 3 -28.75 -6.96 23.96
N LYS A 4 -28.16 -7.93 24.69
CA LYS A 4 -27.06 -7.65 25.63
C LYS A 4 -25.75 -7.38 24.88
N LEU A 5 -25.52 -8.12 23.79
CA LEU A 5 -24.37 -7.93 22.91
C LEU A 5 -24.47 -6.57 22.20
N GLU A 6 -25.63 -6.25 21.66
CA GLU A 6 -25.93 -4.99 20.98
C GLU A 6 -25.70 -3.79 21.90
N LYS A 7 -26.18 -3.84 23.15
CA LYS A 7 -25.95 -2.77 24.15
C LYS A 7 -24.47 -2.51 24.47
N ILE A 8 -23.60 -3.50 24.27
CA ILE A 8 -22.15 -3.38 24.50
C ILE A 8 -21.42 -2.98 23.21
N LEU A 9 -21.79 -3.59 22.08
CA LEU A 9 -21.14 -3.39 20.79
C LEU A 9 -21.53 -2.07 20.13
N MET A 10 -22.79 -1.64 20.21
CA MET A 10 -23.23 -0.36 19.64
C MET A 10 -22.39 0.84 20.14
N PRO A 11 -22.22 1.07 21.46
CA PRO A 11 -21.44 2.22 21.92
C PRO A 11 -19.96 2.12 21.57
N ALA A 12 -19.40 0.91 21.43
CA ALA A 12 -18.03 0.72 20.95
C ALA A 12 -17.91 1.05 19.46
N ALA A 13 -18.83 0.55 18.63
CA ALA A 13 -18.90 0.84 17.21
C ALA A 13 -19.10 2.34 16.94
N ASP A 14 -19.96 3.00 17.72
CA ASP A 14 -20.20 4.45 17.65
C ASP A 14 -18.93 5.25 17.93
N LYS A 15 -18.18 4.88 18.98
CA LYS A 15 -16.91 5.54 19.32
C LYS A 15 -15.86 5.33 18.24
N MET A 16 -15.75 4.12 17.69
CA MET A 16 -14.83 3.82 16.60
C MET A 16 -15.21 4.57 15.31
N GLY A 17 -16.50 4.59 14.98
CA GLY A 17 -17.03 5.26 13.79
C GLY A 17 -16.92 6.79 13.83
N LYS A 18 -16.82 7.39 15.03
CA LYS A 18 -16.62 8.84 15.24
C LYS A 18 -15.16 9.21 15.47
N ASN A 19 -14.24 8.25 15.54
CA ASN A 19 -12.83 8.52 15.76
C ASN A 19 -12.18 9.04 14.47
N LYS A 20 -11.77 10.31 14.47
CA LYS A 20 -11.14 10.99 13.33
C LYS A 20 -9.93 10.25 12.78
N VAL A 21 -9.09 9.66 13.64
CA VAL A 21 -7.90 8.91 13.21
C VAL A 21 -8.32 7.66 12.43
N LEU A 22 -9.27 6.88 12.95
CA LEU A 22 -9.76 5.68 12.27
C LEU A 22 -10.49 6.01 10.97
N ILE A 23 -11.29 7.06 10.95
CA ILE A 23 -11.91 7.59 9.73
C ILE A 23 -10.84 7.94 8.70
N SER A 24 -9.79 8.64 9.12
CA SER A 24 -8.69 9.06 8.24
C SER A 24 -7.91 7.89 7.67
N ILE A 25 -7.65 6.85 8.49
CA ILE A 25 -7.02 5.61 8.03
C ILE A 25 -7.90 4.94 6.98
N ARG A 26 -9.19 4.73 7.28
CA ARG A 26 -10.14 4.11 6.35
C ARG A 26 -10.19 4.88 5.03
N ASP A 27 -10.50 6.16 5.10
CA ASP A 27 -10.69 7.00 3.91
C ASP A 27 -9.38 7.19 3.13
N GLY A 28 -8.24 7.25 3.82
CA GLY A 28 -6.92 7.30 3.19
C GLY A 28 -6.55 5.99 2.47
N PHE A 29 -6.87 4.83 3.05
CA PHE A 29 -6.68 3.53 2.40
C PHE A 29 -7.58 3.34 1.17
N LEU A 30 -8.79 3.91 1.17
CA LEU A 30 -9.71 3.81 0.03
C LEU A 30 -9.13 4.42 -1.24
N VAL A 31 -8.17 5.35 -1.13
CA VAL A 31 -7.43 5.90 -2.29
C VAL A 31 -6.61 4.81 -3.01
N SER A 32 -6.09 3.84 -2.26
CA SER A 32 -5.22 2.77 -2.80
C SER A 32 -6.01 1.58 -3.34
N VAL A 33 -7.29 1.42 -2.99
CA VAL A 33 -8.11 0.26 -3.39
C VAL A 33 -8.22 0.10 -4.92
N PRO A 34 -8.51 1.15 -5.72
CA PRO A 34 -8.57 1.00 -7.17
C PRO A 34 -7.24 0.53 -7.77
N LEU A 35 -6.12 1.01 -7.23
CA LEU A 35 -4.78 0.62 -7.69
C LEU A 35 -4.47 -0.83 -7.34
N ILE A 36 -4.81 -1.28 -6.13
CA ILE A 36 -4.69 -2.71 -5.75
C ILE A 36 -5.46 -3.58 -6.72
N ILE A 37 -6.70 -3.21 -7.06
CA ILE A 37 -7.55 -3.99 -7.97
C ILE A 37 -6.85 -4.11 -9.33
N VAL A 38 -6.36 -3.00 -9.88
CA VAL A 38 -5.65 -2.97 -11.16
C VAL A 38 -4.39 -3.85 -11.10
N GLY A 39 -3.51 -3.63 -10.13
CA GLY A 39 -2.28 -4.42 -9.97
C GLY A 39 -2.54 -5.92 -9.79
N SER A 40 -3.63 -6.28 -9.10
CA SER A 40 -4.05 -7.67 -8.90
C SER A 40 -4.56 -8.32 -10.18
N ILE A 41 -5.27 -7.58 -11.03
CA ILE A 41 -5.76 -8.10 -12.33
C ILE A 41 -4.57 -8.47 -13.21
N PHE A 42 -3.58 -7.59 -13.33
CA PHE A 42 -2.35 -7.86 -14.10
C PHE A 42 -1.59 -9.07 -13.56
N LEU A 43 -1.48 -9.17 -12.23
CA LEU A 43 -0.80 -10.28 -11.58
C LEU A 43 -1.52 -11.61 -11.83
N LEU A 44 -2.84 -11.60 -11.76
CA LEU A 44 -3.69 -12.76 -12.00
C LEU A 44 -3.61 -13.23 -13.45
N ILE A 45 -3.61 -12.30 -14.41
CA ILE A 45 -3.46 -12.64 -15.83
C ILE A 45 -2.07 -13.25 -16.09
N ALA A 46 -1.01 -12.67 -15.51
CA ALA A 46 0.35 -13.19 -15.66
C ALA A 46 0.52 -14.60 -15.05
N ASN A 47 -0.17 -14.88 -13.95
CA ASN A 47 0.01 -16.11 -13.16
C ASN A 47 -1.24 -16.99 -13.11
N PHE A 48 -2.07 -16.97 -14.16
CA PHE A 48 -3.35 -17.66 -14.14
C PHE A 48 -3.15 -19.19 -14.08
N PRO A 49 -3.77 -19.92 -13.13
CA PRO A 49 -3.43 -21.31 -12.83
C PRO A 49 -4.15 -22.30 -13.77
N ILE A 50 -3.96 -22.14 -15.09
CA ILE A 50 -4.45 -23.07 -16.10
C ILE A 50 -3.25 -23.73 -16.81
N PRO A 51 -3.23 -25.07 -16.97
CA PRO A 51 -2.22 -25.75 -17.77
C PRO A 51 -2.18 -25.22 -19.21
N GLY A 52 -1.01 -24.83 -19.71
CA GLY A 52 -0.88 -24.31 -21.08
C GLY A 52 -1.17 -22.81 -21.24
N TRP A 53 -1.49 -22.09 -20.15
CA TRP A 53 -1.82 -20.66 -20.20
C TRP A 53 -0.65 -19.81 -20.69
N SER A 54 0.53 -19.99 -20.08
CA SER A 54 1.76 -19.28 -20.44
C SER A 54 2.15 -19.58 -21.88
N GLU A 55 2.14 -20.86 -22.27
CA GLU A 55 2.52 -21.32 -23.60
C GLU A 55 1.58 -20.84 -24.70
N PHE A 56 0.28 -20.69 -24.40
CA PHE A 56 -0.69 -20.13 -25.32
C PHE A 56 -0.35 -18.66 -25.64
N TRP A 57 -0.12 -17.85 -24.62
CA TRP A 57 0.18 -16.43 -24.78
C TRP A 57 1.59 -16.17 -25.31
N ALA A 58 2.56 -17.03 -24.98
CA ALA A 58 3.92 -16.96 -25.50
C ALA A 58 3.98 -17.08 -27.03
N ARG A 59 3.03 -17.79 -27.66
CA ARG A 59 2.93 -17.86 -29.13
C ARG A 59 2.49 -16.55 -29.77
N ILE A 60 1.80 -15.69 -29.02
CA ILE A 60 1.25 -14.41 -29.50
C ILE A 60 2.21 -13.26 -29.17
N PHE A 61 2.70 -13.23 -27.93
CA PHE A 61 3.48 -12.12 -27.38
C PHE A 61 4.98 -12.40 -27.24
N GLY A 62 5.42 -13.65 -27.46
CA GLY A 62 6.80 -14.10 -27.25
C GLY A 62 7.03 -14.71 -25.86
N GLU A 63 8.15 -15.42 -25.71
CA GLU A 63 8.56 -15.98 -24.42
C GLU A 63 8.78 -14.86 -23.38
N GLY A 64 8.30 -15.09 -22.14
CA GLY A 64 8.46 -14.15 -21.03
C GLY A 64 7.50 -12.96 -21.07
N TRP A 65 6.37 -13.05 -21.80
CA TRP A 65 5.34 -12.02 -21.83
C TRP A 65 4.78 -11.67 -20.44
N GLU A 66 4.82 -12.62 -19.51
CA GLU A 66 4.38 -12.48 -18.12
C GLU A 66 5.17 -11.37 -17.41
N ASN A 67 6.44 -11.17 -17.76
CA ASN A 67 7.31 -10.17 -17.15
C ASN A 67 6.80 -8.75 -17.38
N TYR A 68 6.16 -8.47 -18.52
CA TYR A 68 5.59 -7.15 -18.80
C TYR A 68 4.43 -6.85 -17.85
N LEU A 69 3.53 -7.81 -17.65
CA LEU A 69 2.40 -7.64 -16.72
C LEU A 69 2.87 -7.66 -15.26
N GLY A 70 3.84 -8.52 -14.94
CA GLY A 70 4.49 -8.58 -13.64
C GLY A 70 5.12 -7.24 -13.26
N SER A 71 5.80 -6.57 -14.20
CA SER A 71 6.39 -5.24 -13.98
C SER A 71 5.34 -4.19 -13.60
N VAL A 72 4.16 -4.22 -14.22
CA VAL A 72 3.04 -3.31 -13.89
C VAL A 72 2.52 -3.58 -12.48
N SER A 73 2.31 -4.85 -12.13
CA SER A 73 1.88 -5.24 -10.78
C SER A 73 2.89 -4.84 -9.72
N THR A 74 4.17 -5.16 -9.93
CA THR A 74 5.27 -4.80 -9.02
C THR A 74 5.33 -3.29 -8.82
N ALA A 75 5.35 -2.50 -9.89
CA ALA A 75 5.36 -1.05 -9.77
C ALA A 75 4.16 -0.50 -8.97
N THR A 76 2.97 -1.11 -9.12
CA THR A 76 1.76 -0.71 -8.39
C THR A 76 1.85 -1.03 -6.91
N PHE A 77 2.30 -2.24 -6.55
CA PHE A 77 2.40 -2.68 -5.17
C PHE A 77 3.58 -2.04 -4.42
N ASP A 78 4.69 -1.76 -5.10
CA ASP A 78 5.89 -1.18 -4.48
C ASP A 78 5.64 0.24 -3.95
N ILE A 79 4.83 1.04 -4.65
CA ILE A 79 4.52 2.43 -4.26
C ILE A 79 3.28 2.56 -3.38
N ILE A 80 2.59 1.46 -3.06
CA ILE A 80 1.27 1.52 -2.43
C ILE A 80 1.32 2.14 -1.03
N SER A 81 2.38 1.90 -0.29
CA SER A 81 2.59 2.46 1.05
C SER A 81 2.73 3.98 0.99
N LEU A 82 3.44 4.50 -0.02
CA LEU A 82 3.61 5.93 -0.27
C LEU A 82 2.28 6.60 -0.61
N LEU A 83 1.50 5.98 -1.50
CA LEU A 83 0.17 6.50 -1.87
C LEU A 83 -0.79 6.49 -0.69
N THR A 84 -0.73 5.42 0.11
CA THR A 84 -1.57 5.26 1.30
C THR A 84 -1.24 6.30 2.37
N VAL A 85 0.04 6.56 2.65
CA VAL A 85 0.42 7.55 3.69
C VAL A 85 0.04 8.99 3.29
N VAL A 86 0.15 9.31 2.00
CA VAL A 86 -0.34 10.58 1.45
C VAL A 86 -1.85 10.68 1.60
N GLY A 87 -2.59 9.63 1.23
CA GLY A 87 -4.05 9.57 1.37
C GLY A 87 -4.52 9.72 2.82
N ILE A 88 -3.84 9.07 3.76
CA ILE A 88 -4.15 9.17 5.20
C ILE A 88 -3.86 10.58 5.72
N GLY A 89 -2.72 11.18 5.37
CA GLY A 89 -2.38 12.55 5.78
C GLY A 89 -3.37 13.59 5.24
N TYR A 90 -3.77 13.45 3.97
CA TYR A 90 -4.81 14.25 3.34
C TYR A 90 -6.14 14.13 4.09
N SER A 91 -6.57 12.89 4.37
CA SER A 91 -7.84 12.61 5.05
C SER A 91 -7.82 13.13 6.50
N TYR A 92 -6.71 12.98 7.20
CA TYR A 92 -6.57 13.48 8.56
C TYR A 92 -6.64 15.00 8.63
N ALA A 93 -5.95 15.70 7.74
CA ALA A 93 -6.06 17.16 7.64
C ALA A 93 -7.51 17.61 7.35
N LYS A 94 -8.23 16.88 6.50
CA LYS A 94 -9.67 17.12 6.26
C LYS A 94 -10.50 16.94 7.54
N GLU A 95 -10.27 15.88 8.31
CA GLU A 95 -11.02 15.59 9.56
C GLU A 95 -10.78 16.61 10.68
N ILE A 96 -9.62 17.26 10.70
CA ILE A 96 -9.29 18.31 11.68
C ILE A 96 -9.54 19.74 11.15
N GLY A 97 -9.94 19.90 9.89
CA GLY A 97 -10.19 21.21 9.28
C GLY A 97 -8.92 21.99 8.91
N ALA A 98 -7.79 21.30 8.72
CA ALA A 98 -6.53 21.89 8.27
C ALA A 98 -6.39 21.86 6.73
N ASP A 99 -5.32 22.46 6.21
CA ASP A 99 -4.99 22.37 4.79
C ASP A 99 -4.63 20.93 4.41
N LYS A 100 -5.36 20.39 3.42
CA LYS A 100 -5.29 18.97 3.07
C LYS A 100 -4.01 18.61 2.35
N ILE A 101 -3.48 19.53 1.54
CA ILE A 101 -2.23 19.32 0.80
C ILE A 101 -1.05 19.35 1.76
N GLN A 102 -1.06 20.27 2.73
CA GLN A 102 -0.07 20.28 3.81
C GLN A 102 -0.10 18.98 4.62
N GLY A 103 -1.28 18.48 4.99
CA GLY A 103 -1.42 17.20 5.68
C GLY A 103 -0.79 16.01 4.91
N ALA A 104 -1.05 15.94 3.61
CA ALA A 104 -0.46 14.95 2.71
C ALA A 104 1.08 15.05 2.62
N ILE A 105 1.61 16.26 2.47
CA ILE A 105 3.06 16.48 2.34
C ILE A 105 3.76 16.16 3.67
N VAL A 106 3.20 16.59 4.81
CA VAL A 106 3.77 16.32 6.13
C VAL A 106 3.80 14.83 6.43
N SER A 107 2.72 14.08 6.12
CA SER A 107 2.70 12.63 6.34
C SER A 107 3.71 11.91 5.44
N PHE A 108 3.86 12.34 4.19
CA PHE A 108 4.85 11.80 3.27
C PHE A 108 6.28 12.04 3.77
N VAL A 109 6.62 13.26 4.16
CA VAL A 109 7.96 13.58 4.69
C VAL A 109 8.23 12.81 5.98
N ALA A 110 7.26 12.74 6.89
CA ALA A 110 7.38 11.95 8.12
C ALA A 110 7.63 10.47 7.82
N PHE A 111 6.96 9.90 6.80
CA PHE A 111 7.17 8.53 6.37
C PHE A 111 8.61 8.31 5.86
N MET A 112 9.13 9.23 5.05
CA MET A 112 10.51 9.16 4.54
C MET A 112 11.55 9.29 5.65
N ILE A 113 11.29 10.12 6.68
CA ILE A 113 12.18 10.26 7.86
C ILE A 113 12.25 8.96 8.67
N LEU A 114 11.12 8.24 8.75
CA LEU A 114 11.04 6.98 9.51
C LEU A 114 11.64 5.79 8.75
N MET A 115 11.83 5.90 7.42
CA MET A 115 12.45 4.84 6.65
C MET A 115 13.94 4.68 7.01
N PRO A 116 14.43 3.44 7.19
CA PRO A 116 15.83 3.20 7.51
C PRO A 116 16.72 3.65 6.35
N THR A 117 17.71 4.48 6.63
CA THR A 117 18.67 4.98 5.64
C THR A 117 19.85 4.02 5.43
N THR A 118 20.02 3.04 6.33
CA THR A 118 21.06 2.01 6.25
C THR A 118 20.47 0.63 6.49
N ILE A 119 20.88 -0.33 5.67
CA ILE A 119 20.52 -1.75 5.81
C ILE A 119 21.77 -2.52 6.20
N GLN A 120 21.65 -3.25 7.31
CA GLN A 120 22.67 -4.20 7.76
C GLN A 120 22.65 -5.43 6.86
N TYR A 121 23.78 -5.80 6.28
CA TYR A 121 23.92 -7.06 5.56
C TYR A 121 25.21 -7.77 5.95
N LYS A 122 25.21 -9.10 5.84
CA LYS A 122 26.42 -9.90 6.08
C LYS A 122 27.10 -10.14 4.73
N GLY A 123 28.14 -9.37 4.45
CA GLY A 123 28.97 -9.52 3.27
C GLY A 123 30.02 -10.63 3.44
N ALA A 124 30.74 -10.93 2.36
CA ALA A 124 31.84 -11.90 2.37
C ALA A 124 32.95 -11.56 3.39
N GLU A 125 33.09 -10.29 3.75
CA GLU A 125 34.11 -9.77 4.68
C GLU A 125 33.59 -9.51 6.11
N GLY A 126 32.30 -9.76 6.39
CA GLY A 126 31.68 -9.50 7.70
C GLY A 126 30.42 -8.62 7.63
N PRO A 127 29.91 -8.13 8.78
CA PRO A 127 28.77 -7.23 8.80
C PRO A 127 29.13 -5.89 8.15
N ALA A 128 28.36 -5.50 7.13
CA ALA A 128 28.52 -4.28 6.35
C ALA A 128 27.18 -3.52 6.26
N HIS A 129 27.22 -2.27 5.82
CA HIS A 129 26.04 -1.41 5.68
C HIS A 129 25.85 -1.03 4.21
N LEU A 130 24.64 -1.23 3.70
CA LEU A 130 24.23 -0.77 2.39
C LEU A 130 23.39 0.50 2.60
N SER A 131 23.72 1.58 1.88
CA SER A 131 22.88 2.78 1.92
C SER A 131 21.56 2.48 1.22
N ALA A 132 20.45 2.67 1.93
CA ALA A 132 19.12 2.38 1.41
C ALA A 132 18.56 3.60 0.69
N ILE A 133 18.12 4.60 1.46
CA ILE A 133 17.65 5.88 0.95
C ILE A 133 18.73 6.91 1.28
N SER A 134 19.69 7.08 0.37
CA SER A 134 20.73 8.09 0.49
C SER A 134 20.24 9.40 -0.16
N PHE A 135 19.81 10.35 0.67
CA PHE A 135 19.83 11.76 0.30
C PHE A 135 21.22 12.31 0.64
N HIS A 136 22.21 12.03 -0.20
CA HIS A 136 23.53 12.66 -0.13
C HIS A 136 23.62 13.77 -1.17
#